data_AF-A0A815QFU0-F1
#
_entry.id   AF-A0A815QFU0-F1
#
_cell.length_a   1.000
_cell.length_b   1.000
_cell.length_c   1.000
_cell.angle_alpha   90.00
_cell.angle_beta   90.00
_cell.angle_gamma   90.00
#
_symmetry.space_group_name_H-M   'P 1'
#
loop_
_entity.id
_entity.type
_entity.pdbx_description
1 polymer ?
#
loop_
_entity_poly.entity_id
_entity_poly.type
_entity_poly.pdbx_seq_one_letter_code
_entity_poly.pdbx_strand_id
1 'polypeptide(L)'
;MSKHFDQWKQNALSNDKEDLSRKHSIDDYIVNLINQINNHNDYYTSSSCSGRTIVFTSSPIVTSSTKSDCQWLYVTHEQADLNAILNCLEQRP
;
A
#
# COMPACT_ATOMS: atom_id res chain seq x y z
N MET A 1 -18.06 -13.06 -20.32
CA MET A 1 -16.69 -12.68 -19.95
C MET A 1 -15.70 -13.61 -20.63
N SER A 2 -14.48 -13.13 -20.88
CA SER A 2 -13.37 -13.95 -21.40
C SER A 2 -12.95 -14.96 -20.33
N LYS A 3 -12.74 -16.24 -20.68
CA LYS A 3 -12.23 -17.26 -19.75
C LYS A 3 -10.92 -16.84 -19.04
N HIS A 4 -10.11 -15.99 -19.69
CA HIS A 4 -8.89 -15.46 -19.08
C HIS A 4 -9.17 -14.47 -17.95
N PHE A 5 -10.20 -13.65 -18.09
CA PHE A 5 -10.57 -12.66 -17.07
C PHE A 5 -11.03 -13.34 -15.78
N ASP A 6 -11.92 -14.33 -15.90
CA ASP A 6 -12.45 -15.06 -14.74
C ASP A 6 -11.31 -15.73 -13.95
N GLN A 7 -10.34 -16.33 -14.64
CA GLN A 7 -9.16 -16.90 -14.00
C GLN A 7 -8.28 -15.86 -13.30
N TRP A 8 -8.05 -14.69 -13.93
CA TRP A 8 -7.27 -13.62 -13.31
C TRP A 8 -7.94 -13.06 -12.07
N LYS A 9 -9.27 -12.88 -12.13
CA LYS A 9 -10.07 -12.44 -11.00
C LYS A 9 -10.02 -13.46 -9.86
N GLN A 10 -10.23 -14.75 -10.13
CA GLN A 10 -10.12 -15.80 -9.13
C GLN A 10 -8.74 -15.82 -8.47
N ASN A 11 -7.67 -15.74 -9.26
CA ASN A 11 -6.30 -15.71 -8.74
C ASN A 11 -6.03 -14.45 -7.90
N ALA A 12 -6.56 -13.29 -8.32
CA ALA A 12 -6.36 -12.03 -7.62
C ALA A 12 -7.07 -11.98 -6.26
N LEU A 13 -8.22 -12.66 -6.13
CA LEU A 13 -9.07 -12.68 -4.94
C LEU A 13 -8.92 -13.96 -4.11
N SER A 14 -7.94 -14.80 -4.41
CA SER A 14 -7.69 -16.03 -3.65
C SER A 14 -7.35 -15.68 -2.18
N ASN A 15 -7.98 -16.39 -1.24
CA ASN A 15 -7.71 -16.23 0.19
C ASN A 15 -6.27 -16.65 0.58
N ASP A 16 -5.60 -17.45 -0.26
CA ASP A 16 -4.22 -17.87 -0.05
C ASP A 16 -3.20 -16.80 -0.49
N LYS A 17 -3.68 -15.68 -1.04
CA LYS A 17 -2.82 -14.60 -1.52
C LYS A 17 -2.47 -13.65 -0.39
N GLU A 18 -1.19 -13.61 -0.05
CA GLU A 18 -0.64 -12.65 0.92
C GLU A 18 -0.67 -11.22 0.37
N ASP A 19 -0.94 -10.24 1.25
CA ASP A 19 -0.81 -8.83 0.93
C ASP A 19 0.67 -8.44 0.89
N LEU A 20 1.17 -8.17 -0.33
CA LEU A 20 2.58 -7.83 -0.59
C LEU A 20 2.89 -6.34 -0.38
N SER A 21 1.93 -5.53 0.09
CA SER A 21 2.20 -4.15 0.45
C SER A 21 3.06 -4.09 1.71
N ARG A 22 3.79 -2.98 1.93
CA ARG A 22 4.57 -2.80 3.17
C ARG A 22 3.71 -2.83 4.44
N LYS A 23 2.40 -2.56 4.33
CA LYS A 23 1.45 -2.61 5.44
C LYS A 23 0.94 -4.03 5.71
N HIS A 24 1.08 -4.94 4.75
CA HIS A 24 0.57 -6.32 4.79
C HIS A 24 -0.94 -6.41 5.11
N SER A 25 -1.68 -5.36 4.77
CA SER A 25 -3.12 -5.27 4.99
C SER A 25 -3.74 -4.17 4.12
N ILE A 26 -5.03 -4.33 3.85
CA ILE A 26 -5.86 -3.33 3.17
C ILE A 26 -6.13 -2.15 4.12
N ASP A 27 -6.33 -0.97 3.56
CA ASP A 27 -6.73 0.21 4.33
C ASP A 27 -8.23 0.21 4.65
N ASP A 28 -8.56 0.34 5.94
CA ASP A 28 -9.93 0.30 6.45
C ASP A 28 -10.87 1.28 5.73
N TYR A 29 -10.38 2.48 5.39
CA TYR A 29 -11.13 3.50 4.65
C TYR A 29 -11.67 3.04 3.29
N ILE A 30 -11.03 2.06 2.64
CA ILE A 30 -11.42 1.60 1.30
C ILE A 30 -11.84 0.13 1.26
N VAL A 31 -11.89 -0.58 2.40
CA VAL A 31 -12.36 -1.98 2.45
C VAL A 31 -13.73 -2.12 1.81
N ASN A 32 -14.67 -1.24 2.15
CA ASN A 32 -16.02 -1.26 1.60
C ASN A 32 -16.05 -1.05 0.08
N LEU A 33 -15.23 -0.12 -0.43
CA LEU A 33 -15.11 0.15 -1.86
C LEU A 33 -14.50 -1.05 -2.61
N ILE A 34 -13.44 -1.64 -2.06
CA ILE A 34 -12.79 -2.84 -2.61
C ILE A 34 -13.80 -3.99 -2.70
N ASN A 35 -14.56 -4.23 -1.64
CA ASN A 35 -15.58 -5.27 -1.61
C ASN A 35 -16.67 -5.03 -2.68
N GLN A 36 -17.12 -3.78 -2.85
CA GLN A 36 -18.08 -3.43 -3.89
C GLN A 36 -17.55 -3.70 -5.30
N ILE A 37 -16.29 -3.32 -5.59
CA ILE A 37 -15.65 -3.55 -6.89
C ILE A 37 -15.49 -5.06 -7.14
N ASN A 38 -14.99 -5.81 -6.16
CA ASN A 38 -14.70 -7.23 -6.30
C ASN A 38 -15.96 -8.10 -6.43
N ASN A 39 -17.09 -7.64 -5.90
CA ASN A 39 -18.39 -8.28 -6.08
C ASN A 39 -18.96 -8.11 -7.50
N HIS A 40 -18.47 -7.16 -8.31
CA HIS A 40 -18.95 -6.97 -9.68
C HIS A 40 -18.31 -7.96 -10.65
N ASN A 41 -19.09 -8.64 -11.49
CA ASN A 41 -18.58 -9.70 -12.36
C ASN A 41 -17.42 -9.26 -13.26
N ASP A 42 -17.52 -8.09 -13.90
CA ASP A 42 -16.52 -7.59 -14.85
C ASP A 42 -15.36 -6.77 -14.23
N TYR A 43 -15.26 -6.69 -12.90
CA TYR A 43 -14.19 -5.95 -12.23
C TYR A 43 -13.54 -6.75 -11.10
N TYR A 44 -12.28 -6.42 -10.83
CA TYR A 44 -11.57 -6.83 -9.62
C TYR A 44 -10.42 -5.85 -9.33
N THR A 45 -10.00 -5.77 -8.08
CA THR A 45 -8.84 -4.99 -7.62
C THR A 45 -7.59 -5.88 -7.59
N SER A 46 -6.44 -5.34 -8.00
CA SER A 46 -5.15 -6.04 -7.90
C SER A 46 -4.32 -5.61 -6.68
N SER A 47 -4.20 -4.31 -6.48
CA SER A 47 -3.62 -3.64 -5.32
C SER A 47 -4.34 -2.31 -5.09
N SER A 48 -4.45 -1.85 -3.84
CA SER A 48 -5.19 -0.64 -3.48
C SER A 48 -4.65 -0.03 -2.18
N CYS A 49 -4.83 1.29 -2.02
CA CYS A 49 -4.38 2.07 -0.88
C CYS A 49 -5.27 3.32 -0.79
N SER A 50 -5.68 3.74 0.41
CA SER A 50 -6.51 4.94 0.61
C SER A 50 -5.73 6.25 0.56
N GLY A 51 -4.40 6.14 0.53
CA GLY A 51 -3.46 7.26 0.59
C GLY A 51 -2.58 7.11 1.81
N ARG A 52 -1.40 7.74 1.80
CA ARG A 52 -0.48 7.71 2.95
C ARG A 52 0.40 8.94 2.99
N THR A 53 0.79 9.31 4.19
CA THR A 53 1.85 10.30 4.45
C THR A 53 3.11 9.56 4.85
N ILE A 54 4.25 9.93 4.26
CA ILE A 54 5.56 9.35 4.55
C ILE A 54 6.60 10.42 4.84
N VAL A 55 7.45 10.16 5.84
CA VAL A 55 8.75 10.81 6.00
C VAL A 55 9.80 9.76 5.66
N PHE A 56 10.69 10.07 4.74
CA PHE A 56 11.73 9.15 4.29
C PHE A 56 13.04 9.87 4.09
N THR A 57 14.14 9.12 4.13
CA THR A 57 15.48 9.60 3.82
C THR A 57 16.10 8.76 2.71
N SER A 58 16.96 9.38 1.90
CA SER A 58 17.77 8.68 0.88
C SER A 58 18.90 7.92 1.57
N SER A 59 19.13 6.66 1.19
CA SER A 59 20.33 5.95 1.62
C SER A 59 21.59 6.67 1.11
N PRO A 60 22.63 6.89 1.94
CA PRO A 60 23.86 7.57 1.53
C PRO A 60 24.64 6.84 0.43
N ILE A 61 24.27 5.59 0.11
CA ILE A 61 24.96 4.71 -0.85
C ILE A 61 24.39 4.84 -2.28
N VAL A 62 23.22 5.46 -2.47
CA VAL A 62 22.46 5.29 -3.72
C VAL A 62 22.13 6.62 -4.40
N THR A 63 22.52 6.73 -5.68
CA THR A 63 22.33 7.89 -6.57
C THR A 63 21.08 7.81 -7.45
N SER A 64 20.25 6.77 -7.27
CA SER A 64 19.04 6.56 -8.07
C SER A 64 17.83 7.30 -7.48
N SER A 65 17.00 7.85 -8.36
CA SER A 65 15.77 8.60 -8.04
C SER A 65 14.56 7.69 -7.77
N THR A 66 14.76 6.41 -7.47
CA THR A 66 13.69 5.42 -7.31
C THR A 66 13.22 5.29 -5.86
N LYS A 67 11.89 5.23 -5.66
CA LYS A 67 11.23 5.05 -4.35
C LYS A 67 11.62 3.75 -3.62
N SER A 68 12.30 2.81 -4.28
CA SER A 68 12.67 1.50 -3.75
C SER A 68 13.69 1.59 -2.62
N ASP A 69 14.62 2.56 -2.68
CA ASP A 69 15.85 2.53 -1.88
C ASP A 69 15.86 3.59 -0.77
N CYS A 70 14.67 4.06 -0.41
CA CYS A 70 14.45 5.03 0.66
C CYS A 70 14.09 4.34 1.97
N GLN A 71 14.75 4.74 3.06
CA GLN A 71 14.37 4.33 4.40
C GLN A 71 13.15 5.14 4.84
N TRP A 72 12.06 4.46 5.19
CA TRP A 72 10.87 5.11 5.73
C TRP A 72 11.08 5.34 7.22
N LEU A 73 11.09 6.60 7.63
CA LEU A 73 11.26 7.00 9.02
C LEU A 73 9.90 7.11 9.72
N TYR A 74 8.86 7.51 8.98
CA TYR A 74 7.48 7.57 9.42
C TYR A 74 6.56 7.20 8.25
N VAL A 75 5.51 6.42 8.52
CA VAL A 75 4.44 6.12 7.58
C VAL A 75 3.12 6.08 8.33
N THR A 76 2.10 6.68 7.74
CA THR A 76 0.72 6.55 8.21
C THR A 76 -0.25 6.53 7.03
N HIS A 77 -1.30 5.73 7.16
CA HIS A 77 -2.47 5.74 6.26
C HIS A 77 -3.63 6.56 6.86
N GLU A 78 -3.39 7.15 8.03
CA GLU A 78 -4.27 8.06 8.76
C GLU A 78 -3.81 9.52 8.61
N GLN A 79 -4.50 10.42 9.32
CA GLN A 79 -3.99 11.77 9.53
C GLN A 79 -2.61 11.72 10.20
N ALA A 80 -1.68 12.52 9.68
CA ALA A 80 -0.32 12.58 10.20
C ALA A 80 -0.28 13.27 11.57
N ASP A 81 0.45 12.65 12.50
CA ASP A 81 0.70 13.21 13.83
C ASP A 81 1.98 14.04 13.83
N LEU A 82 1.87 15.32 14.19
CA LEU A 82 2.99 16.25 14.17
C LEU A 82 4.10 15.82 15.14
N ASN A 83 3.73 15.35 16.33
CA ASN A 83 4.73 14.95 17.34
C ASN A 83 5.48 13.71 16.91
N ALA A 84 4.81 12.70 16.35
CA ALA A 84 5.43 11.52 15.78
C ALA A 84 6.41 11.87 14.65
N ILE A 85 6.04 12.84 13.79
CA ILE A 85 6.93 13.35 12.74
C ILE A 85 8.16 14.03 13.35
N LEU A 86 8.00 14.93 14.32
CA LEU A 86 9.12 15.63 14.94
C LEU A 86 10.07 14.64 15.66
N ASN A 87 9.53 13.72 16.45
CA ASN A 87 10.31 12.67 17.12
C ASN A 87 11.10 11.81 16.14
N CYS A 88 10.47 11.44 15.02
CA CYS A 88 11.08 10.69 13.93
C CYS A 88 12.27 11.46 13.30
N LEU A 89 12.17 12.78 13.15
CA LEU A 89 13.23 13.62 12.62
C LEU A 89 14.40 13.82 13.61
N GLU A 90 14.13 13.86 14.92
CA GLU A 90 15.17 13.95 15.95
C GLU A 90 15.99 12.67 16.07
N GLN A 91 15.37 11.51 15.86
CA GLN A 91 16.00 10.18 15.94
C GLN A 91 16.60 9.71 14.60
N ARG A 92 16.79 10.62 13.65
CA ARG A 92 17.34 10.28 12.33
C ARG A 92 18.77 9.72 12.46
N PRO A 93 19.11 8.65 11.73
CA PRO A 93 20.47 8.12 11.67
C PRO A 93 21.46 9.11 11.03
#